data_AF-A0A968B6A5-F1
#
_entry.id   AF-A0A968B6A5-F1
#
_cell.length_a   1.000
_cell.length_b   1.000
_cell.length_c   1.000
_cell.angle_alpha   90.00
_cell.angle_beta   90.00
_cell.angle_gamma   90.00
#
_symmetry.space_group_name_H-M   'P 1'
#
loop_
_entity.id
_entity.type
_entity.pdbx_description
1 polymer ?
#
loop_
_entity_poly.entity_id
_entity_poly.type
_entity_poly.pdbx_seq_one_letter_code
_entity_poly.pdbx_strand_id
1 'polypeptide(L)' 'ADPLVLIDGVEQSLSTVEPSAIESISVLKDAASASIYGSRAANGVILIETKRGQSSGMSVTYNT' A
#
# COMPACT_ATOMS: atom_id res chain seq x y z
N ALA A 1 -4.94 18.49 -4.23
CA ALA A 1 -3.74 18.35 -3.38
C ALA A 1 -3.82 16.95 -2.84
N ASP A 2 -3.13 16.06 -3.52
CA ASP A 2 -3.43 14.63 -3.49
C ASP A 2 -2.31 13.96 -2.67
N PRO A 3 -2.66 13.03 -1.77
CA PRO A 3 -1.68 12.36 -0.92
C PRO A 3 -0.76 11.49 -1.78
N LEU A 4 0.45 11.26 -1.29
CA LEU A 4 1.39 10.38 -1.97
C LEU A 4 1.00 8.92 -1.72
N VAL A 5 0.78 8.15 -2.78
CA VAL A 5 0.42 6.73 -2.68
C VAL A 5 1.64 5.88 -3.07
N LEU A 6 2.11 5.06 -2.14
CA LEU A 6 3.13 4.04 -2.38
C LEU A 6 2.51 2.66 -2.30
N ILE A 7 2.75 1.85 -3.31
CA ILE A 7 2.35 0.46 -3.40
C ILE A 7 3.64 -0.35 -3.40
N ASP A 8 3.87 -1.14 -2.34
CA ASP A 8 5.11 -1.92 -2.14
C ASP A 8 6.40 -1.08 -2.28
N GLY A 9 6.35 0.20 -1.89
CA GLY A 9 7.48 1.13 -1.97
C GLY A 9 7.63 1.84 -3.32
N VAL A 10 6.74 1.59 -4.28
CA VAL A 10 6.72 2.26 -5.60
C VAL A 10 5.54 3.22 -5.67
N GLU A 11 5.76 4.42 -6.18
CA GLU A 11 4.70 5.40 -6.36
C GLU A 11 3.75 4.96 -7.48
N GLN A 12 2.50 4.68 -7.13
CA GLN A 12 1.47 4.25 -8.09
C GLN A 12 0.12 4.85 -7.74
N SER A 13 -0.78 4.91 -8.72
CA SER A 13 -2.15 5.34 -8.47
C SER A 13 -2.94 4.22 -7.79
N LEU A 14 -3.72 4.57 -6.77
CA LEU A 14 -4.62 3.64 -6.06
C LEU A 14 -5.59 2.92 -7.01
N SER A 15 -5.90 3.52 -8.16
CA SER A 15 -6.79 2.97 -9.19
C SER A 15 -6.21 1.76 -9.93
N THR A 16 -4.90 1.54 -9.86
CA THR A 16 -4.22 0.46 -10.60
C THR A 16 -4.12 -0.83 -9.79
N VAL A 17 -4.33 -0.77 -8.47
CA VAL A 17 -4.29 -1.94 -7.59
C VAL A 17 -5.69 -2.48 -7.35
N GLU A 18 -5.86 -3.79 -7.53
CA GLU A 18 -7.10 -4.46 -7.17
C GLU A 18 -7.27 -4.53 -5.64
N PRO A 19 -8.44 -4.16 -5.09
CA PRO A 19 -8.69 -4.23 -3.64
C PRO A 19 -8.52 -5.63 -3.06
N SER A 20 -8.75 -6.67 -3.87
CA SER A 20 -8.59 -8.08 -3.51
C SER A 20 -7.13 -8.44 -3.20
N ALA A 21 -6.19 -7.77 -3.85
CA ALA A 21 -4.74 -7.95 -3.71
C ALA A 21 -4.12 -7.11 -2.59
N ILE A 22 -4.86 -6.19 -1.98
CA ILE A 22 -4.36 -5.37 -0.87
C ILE A 22 -4.28 -6.22 0.40
N GLU A 23 -3.11 -6.24 1.03
CA GLU A 23 -2.87 -6.87 2.33
C GLU A 23 -3.13 -5.88 3.46
N SER A 24 -2.49 -4.72 3.39
CA SER A 24 -2.57 -3.70 4.44
C SER A 24 -2.56 -2.29 3.82
N ILE A 25 -3.25 -1.35 4.47
CA ILE A 25 -3.22 0.08 4.13
C ILE A 25 -2.79 0.85 5.37
N SER A 26 -1.65 1.53 5.27
CA SER A 26 -1.10 2.36 6.32
C SER A 26 -1.14 3.82 5.89
N VAL A 27 -1.81 4.67 6.67
CA VAL A 27 -1.94 6.09 6.37
C VAL A 27 -1.08 6.90 7.35
N LEU A 28 -0.02 7.50 6.84
CA LEU A 28 0.85 8.41 7.56
C LEU A 28 0.31 9.84 7.44
N LYS A 29 -0.33 10.30 8.51
CA LYS A 29 -0.82 11.69 8.65
C LYS A 29 0.15 12.60 9.40
N ASP A 30 1.10 12.01 10.11
CA ASP A 30 2.07 12.76 10.91
C ASP A 30 3.22 13.24 10.03
N ALA A 31 3.57 14.52 10.18
CA ALA A 31 4.59 15.19 9.38
C ALA A 31 5.99 14.57 9.56
N ALA A 32 6.29 14.00 10.73
CA ALA A 32 7.60 13.37 10.98
C ALA A 32 7.76 12.08 10.17
N SER A 33 6.73 11.24 10.14
CA SER A 33 6.72 9.98 9.37
C SER A 33 6.62 10.22 7.86
N ALA A 34 5.97 11.30 7.46
CA ALA A 34 5.87 11.73 6.07
C ALA A 34 7.19 12.33 5.55
N SER A 35 7.97 13.03 6.38
CA SER A 35 9.20 13.72 5.94
C SER A 35 10.28 12.80 5.36
N ILE A 36 10.24 11.49 5.67
CA ILE A 36 11.12 10.48 5.07
C ILE A 36 10.90 10.38 3.54
N TYR A 37 9.67 10.65 3.08
CA TYR A 37 9.28 10.58 1.67
C TYR A 37 9.30 11.96 0.97
N GLY A 38 9.90 12.98 1.61
CA GLY A 38 10.17 14.28 1.01
C GLY A 38 8.96 15.22 0.86
N SER A 39 9.09 16.26 0.03
CA SER A 39 8.10 17.33 -0.10
C SER A 39 6.71 16.86 -0.60
N ARG A 40 6.66 15.73 -1.31
CA ARG A 40 5.42 15.12 -1.82
C ARG A 40 4.57 14.51 -0.70
N ALA A 41 5.19 14.20 0.43
CA ALA A 41 4.55 13.67 1.61
C ALA A 41 3.90 14.75 2.50
N ALA A 42 4.06 16.04 2.15
CA ALA A 42 3.46 17.16 2.90
C ALA A 42 1.93 17.07 3.02
N ASN A 43 1.27 16.36 2.09
CA ASN A 43 -0.18 16.12 2.11
C ASN A 43 -0.56 14.75 2.72
N GLY A 44 0.39 14.06 3.33
CA GLY A 44 0.24 12.70 3.85
C GLY A 44 0.71 11.62 2.88
N VAL A 45 1.02 10.44 3.42
CA VAL A 45 1.45 9.26 2.65
C VAL A 45 0.51 8.10 2.92
N ILE A 46 0.09 7.42 1.87
CA ILE A 46 -0.68 6.19 1.93
C ILE A 46 0.24 5.08 1.45
N LEU A 47 0.65 4.21 2.37
CA LEU A 47 1.36 2.97 2.04
C LEU A 47 0.35 1.85 1.86
N ILE A 48 0.53 1.10 0.80
CA ILE A 48 -0.26 -0.09 0.45
C ILE A 48 0.72 -1.23 0.30
N GLU A 49 0.51 -2.28 1.08
CA GLU A 49 1.23 -3.54 0.91
C GLU A 49 0.32 -4.52 0.19
N THR A 50 0.84 -5.17 -0.86
CA THR A 50 0.07 -6.21 -1.56
C THR A 50 0.31 -7.57 -0.94
N LYS A 51 -0.70 -8.43 -1.02
CA LYS A 51 -0.63 -9.82 -0.58
C LYS A 51 0.42 -10.53 -1.41
N ARG A 52 1.59 -10.77 -0.83
CA ARG A 52 2.57 -11.67 -1.42
C ARG A 52 2.20 -13.10 -1.09
N GLY A 53 2.49 -14.02 -2.01
CA GLY A 53 2.30 -15.44 -1.78
C GLY A 53 3.06 -15.87 -0.52
N GLN A 54 2.33 -16.27 0.52
CA GLN A 54 2.94 -16.85 1.71
C GLN A 54 3.60 -18.17 1.30
N SER A 55 4.90 -18.30 1.55
CA SER A 55 5.66 -19.53 1.26
C SER A 55 5.23 -20.75 2.11
N SER A 56 4.13 -20.63 2.87
CA SER A 56 3.62 -21.65 3.79
C SER A 56 2.57 -22.53 3.11
N GLY A 57 2.99 -23.28 2.10
CA GLY A 57 2.17 -24.34 1.49
C GLY A 57 1.01 -23.84 0.64
N MET A 58 0.83 -24.45 -0.52
CA MET A 58 -0.27 -24.17 -1.44
C MET A 58 -1.63 -24.44 -0.75
N SER A 59 -2.34 -23.39 -0.31
CA SER A 59 -3.72 -23.52 0.18
C SER A 59 -4.70 -23.33 -0.97
N VAL A 60 -5.17 -24.43 -1.55
CA VAL A 60 -6.22 -24.41 -2.58
C VAL A 60 -7.57 -24.52 -1.87
N THR A 61 -8.32 -23.42 -1.83
CA THR A 61 -9.70 -23.42 -1.35
C THR A 61 -10.64 -23.59 -2.53
N TYR A 62 -11.26 -24.77 -2.65
CA TYR A 62 -12.31 -25.05 -3.62
C TYR A 62 -13.67 -24.82 -2.96
N ASN A 63 -14.46 -23.88 -3.49
CA ASN A 63 -15.83 -23.65 -3.05
C ASN A 63 -16.78 -24.17 -4.13
N THR A 64 -17.65 -25.11 -3.76
CA THR A 64 -18.66 -25.74 -4.63
C THR A 64 -19.80 -24.79 -4.96
#